data_AF-X0VW16-F1
#
_entry.id   AF-X0VW16-F1
#
_cell.length_a   1.000
_cell.length_b   1.000
_cell.length_c   1.000
_cell.angle_alpha   90.00
_cell.angle_beta   90.00
_cell.angle_gamma   90.00
#
_symmetry.space_group_name_H-M   'P 1'
#
loop_
_entity.id
_entity.type
_entity.pdbx_description
1 polymer ?
#
loop_
_entity_poly.entity_id
_entity_poly.type
_entity_poly.pdbx_seq_one_letter_code
_entity_poly.pdbx_strand_id
1 'polypeptide(L)' 'KPLSSKIKEEIEKAKKIILVENNVTGQLGRLIREKTGIKIENRILKYDARPFVCDELREEIRRVR' A
#
# COMPACT_ATOMS: atom_id res chain seq x y z
N LYS A 1 13.79 0.44 12.39
CA LYS A 1 12.73 0.35 13.44
C LYS A 1 11.83 -0.83 13.11
N PRO A 2 11.37 -1.62 14.10
CA PRO A 2 10.45 -2.73 13.84
C PRO A 2 9.10 -2.21 13.34
N LEU A 3 8.43 -3.01 12.50
CA LEU A 3 7.07 -2.75 12.04
C LEU A 3 6.11 -2.85 13.24
N SER A 4 5.18 -1.91 13.39
CA SER A 4 4.23 -1.91 14.51
C SER A 4 3.36 -3.17 14.51
N SER A 5 3.20 -3.79 15.68
CA SER A 5 2.34 -4.96 15.87
C SER A 5 0.86 -4.69 15.57
N LYS A 6 0.44 -3.42 15.63
CA LYS A 6 -0.97 -3.02 15.37
C LYS A 6 -1.37 -3.09 13.90
N ILE A 7 -0.40 -3.14 12.97
CA ILE A 7 -0.72 -3.06 11.53
C ILE A 7 -1.61 -4.21 11.08
N LYS A 8 -1.39 -5.43 11.59
CA LYS A 8 -2.23 -6.58 11.25
C LYS A 8 -3.69 -6.35 11.65
N GLU A 9 -3.90 -5.89 12.89
CA GLU A 9 -5.23 -5.63 13.43
C GLU A 9 -5.97 -4.54 12.65
N GLU A 10 -5.28 -3.45 12.27
CA GLU A 10 -5.88 -2.39 11.46
C GLU A 10 -6.23 -2.86 10.04
N ILE A 11 -5.38 -3.68 9.43
CA ILE A 11 -5.63 -4.29 8.12
C ILE A 11 -6.87 -5.21 8.18
N GLU A 12 -6.98 -6.08 9.18
CA GLU A 12 -8.11 -7.02 9.30
C GLU A 12 -9.46 -6.33 9.55
N LYS A 13 -9.46 -5.15 10.20
CA LYS A 13 -10.67 -4.34 10.44
C LYS A 13 -11.11 -3.52 9.23
N ALA A 14 -10.21 -3.29 8.27
CA ALA A 14 -10.47 -2.40 7.15
C ALA A 14 -11.36 -3.07 6.09
N LYS A 15 -12.43 -2.37 5.67
CA LYS A 15 -13.31 -2.82 4.58
C LYS A 15 -12.61 -2.84 3.22
N LYS A 16 -11.66 -1.92 3.02
CA LYS A 16 -10.88 -1.78 1.79
C LYS A 16 -9.49 -1.27 2.16
N ILE A 17 -8.49 -1.86 1.53
CA ILE A 17 -7.08 -1.53 1.76
C ILE A 17 -6.46 -1.25 0.41
N ILE A 18 -5.74 -0.14 0.31
CA ILE A 18 -5.00 0.23 -0.88
C ILE A 18 -3.58 0.55 -0.42
N LEU A 19 -2.60 -0.18 -0.94
CA LEU A 19 -1.20 0.10 -0.68
C LEU A 19 -0.68 1.12 -1.70
N VAL A 20 -0.16 2.24 -1.22
CA VAL A 20 0.42 3.29 -2.05
C VAL A 20 1.91 3.38 -1.77
N GLU A 21 2.75 3.23 -2.78
CA GLU A 21 4.21 3.24 -2.63
C GLU A 21 4.90 3.83 -3.86
N ASN A 22 5.91 4.68 -3.65
CA ASN A 22 6.77 5.17 -4.73
C ASN A 22 7.94 4.20 -4.96
N ASN A 23 7.64 2.97 -5.38
CA ASN A 23 8.61 1.91 -5.58
C ASN A 23 8.14 0.91 -6.65
N VAL A 24 9.02 0.57 -7.61
CA VAL A 24 8.74 -0.41 -8.67
C VAL A 24 8.44 -1.81 -8.11
N THR A 25 9.20 -2.23 -7.10
CA THR A 25 9.18 -3.62 -6.62
C THR A 25 8.17 -3.87 -5.49
N GLY A 26 7.54 -2.81 -4.97
CA GLY A 26 6.52 -2.88 -3.92
C GLY A 26 7.07 -3.42 -2.59
N GLN A 27 8.20 -2.88 -2.13
CA GLN A 27 8.93 -3.40 -0.97
C GLN A 27 8.12 -3.28 0.32
N LEU A 28 7.35 -2.20 0.49
CA LEU A 28 6.45 -2.06 1.64
C LEU A 28 5.41 -3.19 1.65
N GLY A 29 4.83 -3.51 0.49
CA GLY A 29 3.86 -4.61 0.38
C GLY A 29 4.47 -5.97 0.70
N ARG A 30 5.74 -6.19 0.32
CA ARG A 30 6.49 -7.41 0.67
C ARG A 30 6.75 -7.47 2.18
N LEU A 31 7.18 -6.37 2.78
CA LEU A 31 7.43 -6.29 4.22
C LEU A 31 6.15 -6.55 5.04
N ILE A 32 5.03 -5.93 4.65
CA ILE A 32 3.74 -6.17 5.31
C ILE A 32 3.38 -7.66 5.21
N ARG A 33 3.48 -8.27 4.02
CA ARG A 33 3.21 -9.70 3.84
C ARG A 33 4.14 -10.57 4.68
N GLU A 34 5.42 -10.26 4.73
CA GLU A 34 6.41 -11.01 5.52
C GLU A 34 6.08 -10.98 7.02
N LYS A 35 5.67 -9.81 7.53
CA LYS A 35 5.43 -9.63 8.98
C LYS A 35 4.02 -10.00 9.42
N THR A 36 3.04 -9.99 8.52
CA THR A 36 1.62 -10.18 8.87
C THR A 36 0.99 -11.41 8.23
N GLY A 37 1.61 -11.97 7.18
CA GLY A 37 1.03 -12.99 6.32
C GLY A 37 0.02 -12.44 5.29
N ILE A 38 -0.35 -11.16 5.38
CA ILE A 38 -1.44 -10.59 4.57
C ILE A 38 -0.89 -10.05 3.25
N LYS A 39 -1.44 -10.53 2.13
CA LYS A 39 -1.16 -10.00 0.79
C LYS A 39 -2.20 -8.94 0.44
N ILE A 40 -1.76 -7.67 0.37
CA ILE A 40 -2.59 -6.59 -0.16
C ILE A 40 -2.57 -6.67 -1.69
N GLU A 41 -3.71 -6.90 -2.33
CA GLU A 41 -3.84 -7.02 -3.79
C GLU A 41 -3.96 -5.65 -4.48
N ASN A 42 -4.72 -4.74 -3.86
CA ASN A 42 -4.96 -3.39 -4.34
C ASN A 42 -3.72 -2.50 -4.10
N ARG A 43 -2.98 -2.18 -5.15
CA ARG A 43 -1.72 -1.43 -5.07
C ARG A 43 -1.66 -0.32 -6.10
N ILE A 44 -1.15 0.84 -5.67
CA ILE A 44 -0.79 1.98 -6.51
C ILE A 44 0.71 2.18 -6.36
N LEU A 45 1.46 1.81 -7.39
CA LEU A 45 2.92 1.92 -7.43
C LEU A 45 3.32 3.03 -8.40
N LYS A 46 4.27 3.88 -7.98
CA LYS A 46 4.85 4.94 -8.81
C LYS A 46 6.36 4.87 -8.78
N TYR A 47 7.01 5.12 -9.91
CA TYR A 47 8.46 4.96 -10.04
C TYR A 47 9.10 5.90 -11.06
N ASP A 48 8.42 7.00 -11.38
CA ASP A 48 8.87 8.05 -12.30
C ASP A 48 9.78 9.10 -11.61
N ALA A 49 10.31 8.78 -10.43
CA ALA A 49 11.09 9.65 -9.55
C ALA A 49 10.38 10.93 -9.06
N ARG A 50 9.09 11.10 -9.34
CA ARG A 50 8.30 12.26 -8.88
C ARG A 50 7.41 11.86 -7.70
N PRO A 51 7.09 12.80 -6.79
CA PRO A 51 6.07 12.59 -5.76
C PRO A 51 4.71 12.22 -6.38
N PHE A 52 3.82 11.67 -5.56
CA PHE A 52 2.40 11.59 -5.91
C PHE A 52 1.78 12.99 -5.88
N VAL A 53 1.07 13.37 -6.93
CA VAL A 53 0.24 14.58 -6.96
C VAL A 53 -1.18 14.21 -6.50
N CYS A 54 -1.82 15.08 -5.73
CA CYS A 54 -3.14 14.81 -5.13
C CYS A 54 -4.20 14.40 -6.17
N ASP A 55 -4.29 15.12 -7.29
CA ASP A 55 -5.28 14.82 -8.34
C ASP A 55 -5.01 13.48 -9.02
N GLU A 56 -3.75 13.20 -9.36
CA GLU A 56 -3.32 11.92 -9.94
C GLU A 56 -3.66 10.75 -9.00
N LEU A 57 -3.26 10.87 -7.72
CA LEU A 57 -3.51 9.83 -6.73
C LEU A 57 -5.01 9.61 -6.48
N ARG A 58 -5.82 10.67 -6.50
CA ARG A 58 -7.28 10.55 -6.40
C ARG A 58 -7.86 9.71 -7.53
N GLU A 59 -7.43 9.95 -8.77
CA GLU A 59 -7.91 9.18 -9.92
C GLU A 59 -7.47 7.72 -9.85
N GLU A 60 -6.24 7.45 -9.41
CA GLU A 60 -5.77 6.08 -9.20
C GLU A 60 -6.57 5.36 -8.09
N ILE A 61 -6.86 6.02 -6.96
CA ILE A 61 -7.69 5.45 -5.89
C ILE A 61 -9.09 5.08 -6.41
N ARG A 62 -9.68 5.90 -7.29
CA ARG A 62 -11.01 5.62 -7.90
C ARG A 62 -11.00 4.42 -8.84
N ARG A 63 -9.87 4.13 -9.49
CA ARG A 63 -9.72 2.99 -10.41
C ARG A 63 -9.54 1.66 -9.69
N VAL A 64 -9.00 1.69 -8.47
CA VAL A 64 -8.84 0.49 -7.64
C VAL A 64 -10.22 -0.03 -7.23
N ARG A 65 -10.50 -1.30 -7.55
CA ARG A 65 -11.77 -1.98 -7.22
C ARG A 65 -11.91 -2.22 -5.72
#